data_AF-A0A4Q2XSA3-F1
#
_entry.id   AF-A0A4Q2XSA3-F1
#
_cell.length_a   1.000
_cell.length_b   1.000
_cell.length_c   1.000
_cell.angle_alpha   90.00
_cell.angle_beta   90.00
_cell.angle_gamma   90.00
#
_symmetry.space_group_name_H-M   'P 1'
#
loop_
_entity.id
_entity.type
_entity.pdbx_description
1 polymer ?
#
loop_
_entity_poly.entity_id
_entity_poly.type
_entity_poly.pdbx_seq_one_letter_code
_entity_poly.pdbx_strand_id
1 'polypeptide(L)'
;MRHFLTALLLASSFAHAQEKRPAFTIPDSTLSPDRRHGVTVPALDSNPTESNELVETATGKTLASIKANPFFDRMNHETLLPSRWSKDGKILLWEVDGKWFPHALVLLKIETGKVSQFNLLELARKAILTETKKAAPDKYETARKANSGNGSAYPDGFSVDVDALEPVALPLRLRIALTSNPKGTENFPTLESSMDAILTAEGTLEITDFKMEPGVSRHF
;
A
#
# COMPACT_ATOMS: atom_id res chain seq x y z
N MET A 1 40.67 -17.87 -54.76
CA MET A 1 39.27 -18.17 -54.44
C MET A 1 39.01 -17.75 -53.00
N ARG A 2 38.22 -16.69 -52.76
CA ARG A 2 37.82 -16.24 -51.42
C ARG A 2 36.40 -16.73 -51.18
N HIS A 3 36.19 -17.58 -50.17
CA HIS A 3 34.86 -17.99 -49.74
C HIS A 3 34.26 -16.93 -48.83
N PHE A 4 33.12 -16.38 -49.23
CA PHE A 4 32.26 -15.59 -48.37
C PHE A 4 31.32 -16.55 -47.63
N LEU A 5 31.42 -16.60 -46.30
CA LEU A 5 30.40 -17.21 -45.45
C LEU A 5 29.31 -16.17 -45.19
N THR A 6 28.11 -16.41 -45.72
CA THR A 6 26.92 -15.63 -45.40
C THR A 6 26.29 -16.21 -44.15
N ALA A 7 26.38 -15.51 -43.01
CA ALA A 7 25.67 -15.89 -41.80
C ALA A 7 24.20 -15.44 -41.91
N LEU A 8 23.29 -16.40 -41.95
CA LEU A 8 21.85 -16.17 -41.93
C LEU A 8 21.42 -15.93 -40.47
N LEU A 9 21.17 -14.68 -40.10
CA LEU A 9 20.58 -14.33 -38.81
C LEU A 9 19.09 -14.66 -38.83
N LEU A 10 18.71 -15.74 -38.15
CA LEU A 10 17.32 -16.03 -37.81
C LEU A 10 16.85 -15.01 -36.77
N ALA A 11 16.01 -14.07 -37.19
CA ALA A 11 15.28 -13.21 -36.28
C ALA A 11 14.16 -14.03 -35.61
N SER A 12 14.38 -14.44 -34.37
CA SER A 12 13.35 -15.04 -33.53
C SER A 12 12.37 -13.94 -33.11
N SER A 13 11.26 -13.80 -33.84
CA SER A 13 10.12 -12.98 -33.41
C SER A 13 9.44 -13.65 -32.21
N PHE A 14 9.76 -13.16 -31.01
CA PHE A 14 9.04 -13.54 -29.79
C PHE A 14 7.68 -12.85 -29.75
N ALA A 15 6.66 -13.50 -30.34
CA ALA A 15 5.29 -13.24 -29.95
C ALA A 15 5.07 -13.90 -28.57
N HIS A 16 5.34 -13.16 -27.50
CA HIS A 16 4.97 -13.61 -26.15
C HIS A 16 3.45 -13.53 -26.03
N ALA A 17 2.83 -14.69 -25.84
CA ALA A 17 1.44 -14.79 -25.47
C ALA A 17 1.28 -14.12 -24.09
N GLN A 18 0.74 -12.90 -24.08
CA GLN A 18 0.16 -12.30 -22.89
C GLN A 18 -0.83 -13.31 -22.31
N GLU A 19 -0.60 -13.80 -21.09
CA GLU A 19 -1.63 -14.53 -20.35
C GLU A 19 -2.71 -13.51 -20.00
N LYS A 20 -3.62 -13.32 -20.95
CA LYS A 20 -4.53 -12.19 -21.00
C LYS A 20 -5.62 -12.44 -19.97
N ARG A 21 -5.44 -11.94 -18.74
CA ARG A 21 -6.52 -11.85 -17.75
C ARG A 21 -7.49 -10.76 -18.22
N PRO A 22 -8.66 -11.12 -18.81
CA PRO A 22 -9.49 -10.15 -19.52
C PRO A 22 -10.09 -9.09 -18.59
N ALA A 23 -10.17 -9.40 -17.29
CA ALA A 23 -10.69 -8.54 -16.25
C ALA A 23 -9.64 -7.60 -15.64
N PHE A 24 -8.40 -7.57 -16.13
CA PHE A 24 -7.33 -6.72 -15.58
C PHE A 24 -6.67 -5.87 -16.67
N THR A 25 -6.25 -4.67 -16.27
CA THR A 25 -5.51 -3.71 -17.10
C THR A 25 -4.29 -3.18 -16.36
N ILE A 26 -3.34 -2.57 -17.07
CA ILE A 26 -2.19 -1.87 -16.46
C ILE A 26 -2.33 -0.39 -16.83
N PRO A 27 -2.93 0.44 -15.97
CA PRO A 27 -3.07 1.87 -16.23
C PRO A 27 -1.71 2.57 -16.26
N ASP A 28 -1.59 3.66 -17.03
CA ASP A 28 -0.36 4.46 -17.05
C ASP A 28 0.02 5.00 -15.65
N SER A 29 -0.97 5.25 -14.78
CA SER A 29 -0.77 5.72 -13.41
C SER A 29 -0.15 4.67 -12.47
N THR A 30 -0.03 3.41 -12.90
CA THR A 30 0.62 2.34 -12.12
C THR A 30 2.05 2.04 -12.55
N LEU A 31 2.50 2.64 -13.65
CA LEU A 31 3.80 2.33 -14.22
C LEU A 31 4.96 2.90 -13.40
N SER A 32 6.05 2.13 -13.31
CA SER A 32 7.32 2.61 -12.78
C SER A 32 7.87 3.77 -13.62
N PRO A 33 8.80 4.59 -13.10
CA PRO A 33 9.36 5.73 -13.84
C PRO A 33 9.99 5.35 -15.19
N ASP A 34 10.59 4.16 -15.28
CA ASP A 34 11.17 3.59 -16.49
C ASP A 34 10.19 2.73 -17.32
N ARG A 35 8.92 2.65 -16.87
CA ARG A 35 7.83 1.88 -17.46
C ARG A 35 8.10 0.37 -17.59
N ARG A 36 9.13 -0.18 -16.93
CA ARG A 36 9.45 -1.61 -16.97
C ARG A 36 8.51 -2.44 -16.10
N HIS A 37 7.94 -1.83 -15.07
CA HIS A 37 7.00 -2.47 -14.16
C HIS A 37 5.68 -1.71 -14.14
N GLY A 38 4.61 -2.43 -13.81
CA GLY A 38 3.28 -1.87 -13.61
C GLY A 38 2.48 -2.74 -12.66
N VAL A 39 1.33 -2.22 -12.23
CA VAL A 39 0.39 -2.97 -11.40
C VAL A 39 -0.87 -3.27 -12.21
N THR A 40 -1.30 -4.53 -12.20
CA THR A 40 -2.58 -4.92 -12.76
C THR A 40 -3.70 -4.48 -11.84
N VAL A 41 -4.61 -3.67 -12.36
CA VAL A 41 -5.84 -3.28 -11.67
C VAL A 41 -7.05 -3.89 -12.36
N PRO A 42 -8.12 -4.16 -11.62
CA PRO A 42 -9.35 -4.67 -12.20
C PRO A 42 -9.90 -3.68 -13.23
N ALA A 43 -10.50 -4.20 -14.31
CA ALA A 43 -11.25 -3.38 -15.23
C ALA A 43 -12.43 -2.73 -14.50
N LEU A 44 -12.79 -1.51 -14.91
CA LEU A 44 -13.98 -0.82 -14.43
C LEU A 44 -15.18 -1.77 -14.64
N ASP A 45 -15.95 -2.01 -13.57
CA ASP A 45 -17.15 -2.88 -13.54
C ASP A 45 -16.89 -4.39 -13.44
N SER A 46 -15.63 -4.80 -13.28
CA SER A 46 -15.31 -6.16 -12.82
C SER A 46 -15.45 -6.25 -11.30
N ASN A 47 -15.92 -7.39 -10.79
CA ASN A 47 -15.88 -7.71 -9.35
C ASN A 47 -14.85 -8.82 -9.13
N PRO A 48 -13.55 -8.50 -9.26
CA PRO A 48 -12.52 -9.52 -9.22
C PRO A 48 -12.41 -10.13 -7.82
N THR A 49 -12.29 -11.45 -7.78
CA THR A 49 -11.92 -12.19 -6.57
C THR A 49 -10.39 -12.34 -6.44
N GLU A 50 -9.65 -11.76 -7.38
CA GLU A 50 -8.20 -11.90 -7.52
C GLU A 50 -7.45 -10.63 -7.10
N SER A 51 -6.23 -10.80 -6.58
CA SER A 51 -5.36 -9.71 -6.15
C SER A 51 -4.79 -8.90 -7.31
N ASN A 52 -4.50 -7.62 -7.05
CA ASN A 52 -3.59 -6.85 -7.91
C ASN A 52 -2.23 -7.53 -7.99
N GLU A 53 -1.55 -7.40 -9.12
CA GLU A 53 -0.23 -8.00 -9.33
C GLU A 53 0.77 -6.98 -9.85
N LEU A 54 1.98 -7.05 -9.32
CA LEU A 54 3.14 -6.41 -9.91
C LEU A 54 3.62 -7.25 -11.09
N VAL A 55 3.73 -6.63 -12.26
CA VAL A 55 4.10 -7.30 -13.51
C VAL A 55 5.24 -6.60 -14.24
N GLU A 56 5.99 -7.35 -15.04
CA GLU A 56 6.87 -6.79 -16.07
C GLU A 56 6.02 -6.38 -17.28
N THR A 57 6.08 -5.12 -17.68
CA THR A 57 5.15 -4.55 -18.67
C THR A 57 5.38 -5.08 -20.08
N ALA A 58 6.64 -5.34 -20.45
CA ALA A 58 7.00 -5.79 -21.79
C ALA A 58 6.53 -7.22 -22.08
N THR A 59 6.51 -8.08 -21.06
CA THR A 59 6.19 -9.51 -21.21
C THR A 59 4.83 -9.88 -20.61
N GLY A 60 4.27 -9.04 -19.74
CA GLY A 60 3.10 -9.35 -18.93
C GLY A 60 3.39 -10.34 -17.80
N LYS A 61 4.65 -10.71 -17.57
CA LYS A 61 5.03 -11.69 -16.54
C LYS A 61 4.74 -11.16 -15.15
N THR A 62 3.98 -11.92 -14.36
CA THR A 62 3.77 -11.66 -12.94
C THR A 62 5.07 -11.81 -12.15
N LEU A 63 5.41 -10.76 -11.41
CA LEU A 63 6.54 -10.73 -10.47
C LEU A 63 6.07 -11.05 -9.04
N ALA A 64 4.89 -10.54 -8.65
CA ALA A 64 4.26 -10.85 -7.38
C ALA A 64 2.78 -10.47 -7.33
N SER A 65 1.96 -11.27 -6.64
CA SER A 65 0.64 -10.86 -6.17
C SER A 65 0.77 -9.92 -4.99
N ILE A 66 0.11 -8.76 -5.05
CA ILE A 66 0.14 -7.74 -3.99
C ILE A 66 -0.77 -8.21 -2.85
N LYS A 67 -0.19 -8.36 -1.66
CA LYS A 67 -0.91 -8.79 -0.45
C LYS A 67 -1.63 -7.61 0.18
N ALA A 68 -2.71 -7.16 -0.45
CA ALA A 68 -3.59 -6.08 -0.01
C ALA A 68 -5.06 -6.53 -0.05
N ASN A 69 -5.89 -6.04 0.86
CA ASN A 69 -7.35 -6.24 0.82
C ASN A 69 -8.01 -4.90 1.19
N PRO A 70 -8.94 -4.37 0.37
CA PRO A 70 -9.48 -4.95 -0.87
C PRO A 70 -8.49 -4.90 -2.02
N PHE A 71 -8.75 -5.75 -3.02
CA PHE A 71 -8.06 -5.78 -4.31
C PHE A 71 -8.58 -4.70 -5.27
N PHE A 72 -9.48 -3.86 -4.77
CA PHE A 72 -10.34 -2.96 -5.53
C PHE A 72 -9.95 -1.51 -5.23
N ASP A 73 -9.84 -0.70 -6.27
CA ASP A 73 -9.34 0.68 -6.25
C ASP A 73 -10.46 1.72 -6.10
N ARG A 74 -11.73 1.32 -6.09
CA ARG A 74 -12.88 2.23 -5.92
C ARG A 74 -13.60 2.02 -4.59
N MET A 75 -13.14 2.66 -3.53
CA MET A 75 -13.95 2.80 -2.31
C MET A 75 -14.00 4.27 -1.88
N ASN A 76 -15.15 4.89 -2.18
CA ASN A 76 -15.62 6.24 -1.80
C ASN A 76 -15.12 7.44 -2.62
N HIS A 77 -13.94 7.39 -3.22
CA HIS A 77 -13.50 8.37 -4.23
C HIS A 77 -13.19 7.61 -5.51
N GLU A 78 -13.77 8.01 -6.63
CA GLU A 78 -13.84 7.25 -7.90
C GLU A 78 -12.49 7.17 -8.64
N THR A 79 -11.36 7.10 -7.94
CA THR A 79 -10.05 7.26 -8.58
C THR A 79 -8.99 6.39 -7.94
N LEU A 80 -8.37 5.57 -8.78
CA LEU A 80 -7.11 4.91 -8.48
C LEU A 80 -6.08 5.97 -8.07
N LEU A 81 -5.60 5.92 -6.82
CA LEU A 81 -4.49 6.76 -6.40
C LEU A 81 -3.26 6.46 -7.29
N PRO A 82 -2.50 7.48 -7.71
CA PRO A 82 -1.30 7.25 -8.50
C PRO A 82 -0.33 6.37 -7.72
N SER A 83 0.21 5.33 -8.37
CA SER A 83 1.22 4.49 -7.73
C SER A 83 2.46 5.32 -7.42
N ARG A 84 2.93 5.22 -6.18
CA ARG A 84 4.10 5.97 -5.73
C ARG A 84 5.34 5.11 -5.83
N TRP A 85 6.25 5.49 -6.71
CA TRP A 85 7.48 4.74 -6.98
C TRP A 85 8.71 5.47 -6.47
N SER A 86 9.73 4.70 -6.04
CA SER A 86 11.07 5.26 -5.93
C SER A 86 11.59 5.70 -7.29
N LYS A 87 12.48 6.70 -7.30
CA LYS A 87 13.06 7.25 -8.53
C LYS A 87 13.73 6.20 -9.42
N ASP A 88 14.29 5.15 -8.83
CA ASP A 88 14.95 4.05 -9.54
C ASP A 88 14.01 2.91 -9.94
N GLY A 89 12.72 3.02 -9.64
CA GLY A 89 11.70 2.03 -9.98
C GLY A 89 11.81 0.70 -9.23
N LYS A 90 12.58 0.65 -8.14
CA LYS A 90 12.79 -0.58 -7.34
C LYS A 90 11.88 -0.71 -6.12
N ILE A 91 11.23 0.37 -5.71
CA ILE A 91 10.29 0.37 -4.60
C ILE A 91 8.95 0.92 -5.12
N LEU A 92 7.90 0.16 -4.88
CA LEU A 92 6.51 0.57 -5.10
C LEU A 92 5.84 0.70 -3.74
N LEU A 93 5.20 1.83 -3.49
CA LEU A 93 4.23 1.99 -2.43
C LEU A 93 2.84 1.90 -3.06
N TRP A 94 2.15 0.79 -2.78
CA TRP A 94 0.79 0.52 -3.24
C TRP A 94 -0.20 0.87 -2.14
N GLU A 95 -1.18 1.71 -2.48
CA GLU A 95 -2.18 2.22 -1.56
C GLU A 95 -3.57 1.99 -2.13
N VAL A 96 -4.48 1.53 -1.27
CA VAL A 96 -5.91 1.47 -1.54
C VAL A 96 -6.58 2.40 -0.55
N ASP A 97 -7.12 3.50 -1.08
CA ASP A 97 -7.72 4.56 -0.29
C ASP A 97 -9.02 4.11 0.39
N GLY A 98 -9.39 4.78 1.48
CA GLY A 98 -10.63 4.52 2.20
C GLY A 98 -11.17 5.78 2.85
N LYS A 99 -12.47 5.80 3.18
CA LYS A 99 -13.16 7.04 3.62
C LYS A 99 -12.52 7.72 4.83
N TRP A 100 -12.00 6.94 5.78
CA TRP A 100 -11.52 7.42 7.07
C TRP A 100 -10.06 7.04 7.34
N PHE A 101 -9.51 6.13 6.54
CA PHE A 101 -8.17 5.60 6.65
C PHE A 101 -7.92 4.72 5.41
N PRO A 102 -6.65 4.49 5.03
CA PRO A 102 -6.34 3.60 3.91
C PRO A 102 -6.80 2.18 4.22
N HIS A 103 -7.46 1.53 3.26
CA HIS A 103 -7.81 0.11 3.41
C HIS A 103 -6.58 -0.79 3.28
N ALA A 104 -5.61 -0.41 2.45
CA ALA A 104 -4.32 -1.07 2.35
C ALA A 104 -3.20 -0.07 2.09
N LEU A 105 -2.03 -0.32 2.69
CA LEU A 105 -0.78 0.38 2.39
C LEU A 105 0.36 -0.63 2.45
N VAL A 106 0.90 -0.98 1.28
CA VAL A 106 1.89 -2.04 1.11
C VAL A 106 3.11 -1.50 0.37
N LEU A 107 4.30 -1.70 0.95
CA LEU A 107 5.56 -1.44 0.26
C LEU A 107 6.04 -2.71 -0.40
N LEU A 108 6.37 -2.64 -1.69
CA LEU A 108 7.00 -3.69 -2.47
C LEU A 108 8.43 -3.28 -2.81
N LYS A 109 9.40 -4.13 -2.49
CA LYS A 109 10.82 -3.96 -2.81
C LYS A 109 11.22 -5.00 -3.86
N ILE A 110 11.69 -4.52 -5.01
CA ILE A 110 12.09 -5.33 -6.16
C ILE A 110 13.61 -5.48 -6.14
N GLU A 111 14.08 -6.71 -5.97
CA GLU A 111 15.50 -7.07 -5.96
C GLU A 111 15.71 -8.27 -6.88
N THR A 112 16.56 -8.14 -7.89
CA THR A 112 16.95 -9.17 -8.89
C THR A 112 16.22 -10.52 -8.77
N GLY A 113 15.01 -10.61 -9.33
CA GLY A 113 14.21 -11.84 -9.40
C GLY A 113 13.34 -12.16 -8.18
N LYS A 114 13.31 -11.30 -7.16
CA LYS A 114 12.52 -11.43 -5.94
C LYS A 114 11.78 -10.13 -5.62
N VAL A 115 10.57 -10.27 -5.09
CA VAL A 115 9.77 -9.15 -4.57
C VAL A 115 9.50 -9.40 -3.09
N SER A 116 9.96 -8.49 -2.23
CA SER A 116 9.64 -8.47 -0.80
C SER A 116 8.47 -7.49 -0.57
N GLN A 117 7.57 -7.80 0.36
CA GLN A 117 6.41 -6.95 0.66
C GLN A 117 6.29 -6.67 2.15
N PHE A 118 5.93 -5.45 2.52
CA PHE A 118 5.69 -5.02 3.90
C PHE A 118 4.32 -4.37 4.00
N ASN A 119 3.44 -4.93 4.82
CA ASN A 119 2.12 -4.37 5.11
C ASN A 119 2.28 -3.22 6.12
N LEU A 120 2.50 -2.00 5.61
CA LEU A 120 2.81 -0.84 6.44
C LEU A 120 1.63 -0.47 7.33
N LEU A 121 0.41 -0.60 6.82
CA LEU A 121 -0.79 -0.32 7.57
C LEU A 121 -0.92 -1.23 8.80
N GLU A 122 -0.68 -2.53 8.63
CA GLU A 122 -0.73 -3.49 9.74
C GLU A 122 0.37 -3.24 10.77
N LEU A 123 1.61 -2.99 10.31
CA LEU A 123 2.74 -2.66 11.19
C LEU A 123 2.46 -1.39 11.99
N ALA A 124 2.03 -0.32 11.33
CA ALA A 124 1.70 0.96 11.95
C ALA A 124 0.53 0.84 12.94
N ARG A 125 -0.56 0.15 12.55
CA ARG A 125 -1.71 -0.12 13.43
C ARG A 125 -1.27 -0.82 14.70
N LYS A 126 -0.52 -1.91 14.59
CA LYS A 126 -0.04 -2.67 15.75
C LYS A 126 0.80 -1.80 16.67
N ALA A 127 1.72 -1.02 16.11
CA ALA A 127 2.61 -0.14 16.87
C ALA A 127 1.83 0.95 17.63
N ILE A 128 1.00 1.73 16.94
CA ILE A 128 0.28 2.86 17.57
C ILE A 128 -0.77 2.39 18.57
N LEU A 129 -1.48 1.30 18.31
CA LEU A 129 -2.44 0.74 19.27
C LEU A 129 -1.72 0.27 20.55
N THR A 130 -0.54 -0.34 20.42
CA THR A 130 0.25 -0.79 21.56
C THR A 130 0.69 0.38 22.44
N GLU A 131 1.29 1.41 21.86
CA GLU A 131 1.74 2.58 22.63
C GLU A 131 0.57 3.39 23.21
N THR A 132 -0.53 3.53 22.46
CA THR A 132 -1.74 4.22 22.94
C THR A 132 -2.35 3.49 24.13
N LYS A 133 -2.49 2.17 24.05
CA LYS A 133 -3.02 1.36 25.15
C LYS A 133 -2.12 1.42 26.39
N LYS A 134 -0.81 1.43 26.20
CA LYS A 134 0.18 1.55 27.28
C LYS A 134 0.12 2.92 27.96
N ALA A 135 -0.01 3.99 27.18
CA ALA A 135 0.00 5.36 27.69
C ALA A 135 -1.33 5.78 28.34
N ALA A 136 -2.48 5.26 27.87
CA ALA A 136 -3.79 5.64 28.37
C ALA A 136 -4.78 4.45 28.43
N PRO A 137 -4.52 3.43 29.28
CA PRO A 137 -5.28 2.17 29.28
C PRO A 137 -6.78 2.35 29.53
N ASP A 138 -7.18 3.18 30.49
CA ASP A 138 -8.60 3.39 30.84
C ASP A 138 -9.36 4.13 29.72
N LYS A 139 -8.73 5.15 29.12
CA LYS A 139 -9.29 5.87 27.97
C LYS A 139 -9.39 4.95 26.75
N TYR A 140 -8.37 4.11 26.53
CA TYR A 140 -8.35 3.12 25.46
C TYR A 140 -9.53 2.15 25.58
N GLU A 141 -9.72 1.54 26.75
CA GLU A 141 -10.84 0.61 26.96
C GLU A 141 -12.20 1.30 26.87
N THR A 142 -12.31 2.56 27.31
CA THR A 142 -13.54 3.34 27.19
C THR A 142 -13.89 3.62 25.72
N ALA A 143 -12.93 4.12 24.93
CA ALA A 143 -13.11 4.38 23.51
C ALA A 143 -13.38 3.09 22.72
N ARG A 144 -12.65 2.01 23.00
CA ARG A 144 -12.84 0.68 22.38
C ARG A 144 -14.26 0.15 22.63
N LYS A 145 -14.78 0.26 23.85
CA LYS A 145 -16.15 -0.14 24.20
C LYS A 145 -17.18 0.72 23.48
N ALA A 146 -16.99 2.04 23.45
CA ALA A 146 -17.88 2.96 22.76
C ALA A 146 -17.95 2.68 21.24
N ASN A 147 -16.85 2.21 20.65
CA ASN A 147 -16.79 1.80 19.25
C ASN A 147 -17.14 0.33 18.98
N SER A 148 -17.50 -0.45 20.01
CA SER A 148 -17.88 -1.85 19.82
C SER A 148 -19.10 -1.95 18.91
N GLY A 149 -19.00 -2.75 17.84
CA GLY A 149 -20.09 -2.94 16.87
C GLY A 149 -20.05 -2.03 15.63
N ASN A 150 -19.10 -1.09 15.51
CA ASN A 150 -18.96 -0.24 14.31
C ASN A 150 -18.40 -0.97 13.06
N GLY A 151 -18.37 -2.31 13.07
CA GLY A 151 -18.00 -3.15 11.93
C GLY A 151 -16.49 -3.29 11.67
N SER A 152 -16.14 -4.04 10.61
CA SER A 152 -14.75 -4.25 10.17
C SER A 152 -14.02 -2.97 9.75
N ALA A 153 -14.76 -1.87 9.61
CA ALA A 153 -14.24 -0.55 9.30
C ALA A 153 -13.45 0.09 10.45
N TYR A 154 -13.39 -0.49 11.66
CA TYR A 154 -12.56 0.06 12.74
C TYR A 154 -11.91 -1.09 13.51
N PRO A 155 -10.71 -1.55 13.10
CA PRO A 155 -9.99 -2.55 13.88
C PRO A 155 -9.77 -2.04 15.31
N ASP A 156 -10.14 -2.84 16.30
CA ASP A 156 -10.20 -2.47 17.73
C ASP A 156 -11.04 -1.22 18.06
N GLY A 157 -11.91 -0.78 17.15
CA GLY A 157 -12.72 0.42 17.33
C GLY A 157 -11.96 1.73 17.13
N PHE A 158 -10.83 1.72 16.41
CA PHE A 158 -10.07 2.93 16.09
C PHE A 158 -9.87 3.08 14.58
N SER A 159 -9.75 4.34 14.14
CA SER A 159 -9.20 4.65 12.82
C SER A 159 -7.72 4.95 12.97
N VAL A 160 -6.92 4.37 12.07
CA VAL A 160 -5.48 4.61 12.00
C VAL A 160 -5.15 5.04 10.59
N ASP A 161 -4.73 6.29 10.44
CA ASP A 161 -4.18 6.80 9.19
C ASP A 161 -2.66 6.68 9.19
N VAL A 162 -2.10 6.41 8.02
CA VAL A 162 -0.66 6.28 7.79
C VAL A 162 -0.30 7.09 6.56
N ASP A 163 0.58 8.06 6.75
CA ASP A 163 1.18 8.85 5.69
C ASP A 163 2.65 8.45 5.50
N ALA A 164 2.95 7.83 4.37
CA ALA A 164 4.33 7.54 3.98
C ALA A 164 4.93 8.77 3.28
N LEU A 165 6.01 9.32 3.84
CA LEU A 165 6.57 10.59 3.37
C LEU A 165 7.43 10.42 2.12
N GLU A 166 7.43 11.45 1.27
CA GLU A 166 8.37 11.53 0.14
C GLU A 166 9.82 11.85 0.60
N PRO A 167 10.84 11.43 -0.16
CA PRO A 167 10.76 10.54 -1.32
C PRO A 167 10.44 9.09 -0.92
N VAL A 168 9.74 8.33 -1.78
CA VAL A 168 9.64 6.86 -1.62
C VAL A 168 11.02 6.23 -1.75
N ALA A 169 11.61 5.87 -0.61
CA ALA A 169 12.91 5.23 -0.48
C ALA A 169 12.98 4.48 0.85
N LEU A 170 13.92 3.53 0.97
CA LEU A 170 14.27 2.92 2.26
C LEU A 170 15.56 3.57 2.78
N PRO A 171 15.65 3.93 4.09
CA PRO A 171 14.58 3.85 5.09
C PRO A 171 13.40 4.79 4.79
N LEU A 172 12.16 4.32 4.99
CA LEU A 172 10.93 5.07 4.69
C LEU A 172 10.39 5.72 5.95
N ARG A 173 10.14 7.03 5.92
CA ARG A 173 9.53 7.76 7.04
C ARG A 173 8.01 7.68 6.96
N LEU A 174 7.37 7.41 8.09
CA LEU A 174 5.93 7.33 8.25
C LEU A 174 5.46 8.32 9.31
N ARG A 175 4.31 8.94 9.08
CA ARG A 175 3.49 9.58 10.12
C ARG A 175 2.23 8.77 10.32
N ILE A 176 1.87 8.54 11.56
CA ILE A 176 0.76 7.66 11.93
C ILE A 176 -0.13 8.44 12.90
N ALA A 177 -1.43 8.46 12.62
CA ALA A 177 -2.42 9.10 13.47
C ALA A 177 -3.51 8.11 13.85
N LEU A 178 -3.92 8.11 15.11
CA LEU A 178 -5.02 7.31 15.62
C LEU A 178 -6.11 8.23 16.17
N THR A 179 -7.36 7.90 15.87
CA THR A 179 -8.54 8.51 16.52
C THR A 179 -9.62 7.47 16.79
N SER A 180 -10.30 7.61 17.91
CA SER A 180 -11.55 6.87 18.19
C SER A 180 -12.79 7.54 17.58
N ASN A 181 -12.70 8.78 17.10
CA ASN A 181 -13.85 9.55 16.64
C ASN A 181 -13.62 10.21 15.27
N PRO A 182 -13.36 9.42 14.22
CA PRO A 182 -13.06 9.94 12.88
C PRO A 182 -14.21 10.74 12.24
N LYS A 183 -15.43 10.63 12.79
CA LYS A 183 -16.61 11.37 12.31
C LYS A 183 -16.85 12.69 13.05
N GLY A 184 -16.08 12.99 14.10
CA GLY A 184 -16.31 14.16 14.96
C GLY A 184 -17.66 14.12 15.67
N THR A 185 -18.13 12.93 16.06
CA THR A 185 -19.42 12.78 16.76
C THR A 185 -19.35 13.48 18.11
N GLU A 186 -20.28 14.39 18.36
CA GLU A 186 -20.36 15.14 19.62
C GLU A 186 -20.57 14.19 20.82
N ASN A 187 -19.96 14.51 21.96
CA ASN A 187 -20.05 13.73 23.21
C ASN A 187 -19.55 12.27 23.11
N PHE A 188 -18.84 11.91 22.04
CA PHE A 188 -18.23 10.59 21.89
C PHE A 188 -16.87 10.53 22.62
N PRO A 189 -16.55 9.44 23.36
CA PRO A 189 -15.25 9.27 23.99
C PRO A 189 -14.11 9.35 22.98
N THR A 190 -13.40 10.48 23.00
CA THR A 190 -12.33 10.77 22.06
C THR A 190 -10.99 10.40 22.66
N LEU A 191 -10.24 9.58 21.93
CA LEU A 191 -8.87 9.21 22.22
C LEU A 191 -8.06 9.34 20.94
N GLU A 192 -6.99 10.12 21.03
CA GLU A 192 -6.14 10.43 19.90
C GLU A 192 -4.68 10.24 20.29
N SER A 193 -3.90 9.81 19.31
CA SER A 193 -2.47 9.73 19.43
C SER A 193 -1.81 9.88 18.06
N SER A 194 -0.53 10.22 18.08
CA SER A 194 0.30 10.35 16.91
C SER A 194 1.65 9.70 17.13
N MET A 195 2.24 9.24 16.03
CA MET A 195 3.50 8.53 16.03
C MET A 195 4.27 8.83 14.74
N ASP A 196 5.54 9.17 14.88
CA ASP A 196 6.50 9.17 13.78
C ASP A 196 7.31 7.87 13.84
N ALA A 197 7.53 7.26 12.68
CA ALA A 197 8.28 6.01 12.59
C ALA A 197 9.11 5.92 11.32
N ILE A 198 10.09 5.02 11.33
CA ILE A 198 10.95 4.69 10.19
C ILE A 198 10.82 3.20 9.89
N LEU A 199 10.49 2.85 8.64
CA LEU A 199 10.62 1.49 8.14
C LEU A 199 12.03 1.28 7.60
N THR A 200 12.78 0.36 8.20
CA THR A 200 14.14 0.01 7.77
C THR A 200 14.14 -0.81 6.48
N ALA A 201 15.32 -1.00 5.88
CA ALA A 201 15.47 -1.78 4.66
C ALA A 201 15.12 -3.28 4.83
N GLU A 202 15.17 -3.75 6.08
CA GLU A 202 14.85 -5.10 6.55
C GLU A 202 13.35 -5.27 6.83
N GLY A 203 12.58 -4.17 6.81
CA GLY A 203 11.15 -4.17 7.09
C GLY A 203 10.78 -4.02 8.56
N THR A 204 11.72 -3.58 9.40
CA THR A 204 11.44 -3.29 10.80
C THR A 204 10.88 -1.88 10.93
N LEU A 205 9.83 -1.71 11.74
CA LEU A 205 9.28 -0.39 12.05
C LEU A 205 9.89 0.12 13.36
N GLU A 206 10.65 1.20 13.28
CA GLU A 206 11.30 1.88 14.41
C GLU A 206 10.51 3.14 14.78
N ILE A 207 10.01 3.20 16.00
CA ILE A 207 9.27 4.37 16.51
C ILE A 207 10.26 5.46 16.89
N THR A 208 10.10 6.66 16.34
CA THR A 208 10.99 7.80 16.61
C THR A 208 10.35 8.85 17.51
N ASP A 209 9.03 8.97 17.50
CA ASP A 209 8.27 9.87 18.37
C ASP A 209 6.86 9.30 18.62
N PHE A 210 6.30 9.55 19.81
CA PHE A 210 4.94 9.16 20.16
C PHE A 210 4.30 10.16 21.13
N LYS A 211 3.05 10.57 20.84
CA LYS A 211 2.32 11.57 21.63
C LYS A 211 0.85 11.18 21.80
N MET A 212 0.29 11.48 22.98
CA MET A 212 -1.15 11.36 23.28
C MET A 212 -1.91 12.62 22.82
N GLU A 213 -1.69 13.01 21.57
CA GLU A 213 -2.24 14.20 20.94
C GLU A 213 -2.63 13.85 19.49
N PRO A 214 -3.64 14.53 18.91
CA PRO A 214 -4.00 14.33 17.52
C PRO A 214 -2.82 14.52 16.58
N GLY A 215 -2.68 13.60 15.63
CA GLY A 215 -1.72 13.69 14.53
C GLY A 215 -2.29 14.41 13.32
N VAL A 216 -1.43 14.75 12.38
CA VAL A 216 -1.87 15.15 11.04
C VAL A 216 -2.32 13.89 10.31
N SER A 217 -3.59 13.88 9.89
CA SER A 217 -4.20 12.82 9.09
C SER A 217 -4.61 13.40 7.74
N ARG A 218 -4.50 12.60 6.68
CA ARG A 218 -5.09 12.92 5.37
C ARG A 218 -6.61 12.78 5.38
N HIS A 219 -7.16 12.10 6.39
CA HIS A 219 -8.55 11.64 6.43
C HIS A 219 -9.38 12.18 7.61
N PHE A 220 -8.76 12.82 8.61
CA PHE A 220 -9.44 13.38 9.79
C PHE A 220 -9.49 14.91 9.71
#